data_AF-A0A3S2HRM7-F1
#
_entry.id   AF-A0A3S2HRM7-F1
#
_cell.length_a   1.000
_cell.length_b   1.000
_cell.length_c   1.000
_cell.angle_alpha   90.00
_cell.angle_beta   90.00
_cell.angle_gamma   90.00
#
_symmetry.space_group_name_H-M   'P 1'
#
loop_
_entity.id
_entity.type
_entity.pdbx_description
1 polymer ?
#
loop_
_entity_poly.entity_id
_entity_poly.type
_entity_poly.pdbx_seq_one_letter_code
_entity_poly.pdbx_strand_id
1 'polypeptide(L)' 'MLLEVVFNGGAAYHYFDVPPQLVDEFKAAESKGVFLAERVKGHYRYSKV' A
#
# COMPACT_ATOMS: atom_id res chain seq x y z
N MET A 1 6.90 -7.20 5.39
CA MET A 1 5.53 -7.33 5.94
C MET A 1 4.52 -7.30 4.80
N LEU A 2 3.24 -7.57 5.08
CA LEU A 2 2.14 -7.44 4.11
C LEU A 2 1.44 -6.09 4.32
N LEU A 3 1.25 -5.32 3.26
CA LEU A 3 0.38 -4.15 3.25
C LEU A 3 -0.86 -4.46 2.41
N GLU A 4 -2.03 -4.51 3.06
CA GLU A 4 -3.32 -4.63 2.40
C GLU A 4 -3.90 -3.25 2.13
N VAL A 5 -4.34 -3.02 0.89
CA VAL A 5 -4.98 -1.79 0.45
C VAL A 5 -6.34 -2.14 -0.14
N VAL A 6 -7.39 -1.74 0.56
CA VAL A 6 -8.77 -1.87 0.08
C VAL A 6 -9.21 -0.52 -0.48
N PHE A 7 -9.56 -0.50 -1.76
CA PHE A 7 -10.09 0.68 -2.42
C PHE A 7 -11.59 0.81 -2.13
N ASN A 8 -12.10 2.05 -2.15
CA ASN A 8 -13.53 2.32 -1.95
C ASN A 8 -14.45 1.58 -2.94
N GLY A 9 -13.92 1.18 -4.10
CA GLY A 9 -14.63 0.34 -5.09
C GLY A 9 -14.63 -1.16 -4.77
N GLY A 10 -14.16 -1.58 -3.60
CA GLY A 10 -14.14 -2.98 -3.14
C GLY A 10 -12.96 -3.82 -3.64
N ALA A 11 -12.12 -3.29 -4.54
CA ALA A 11 -10.91 -3.99 -4.95
C ALA A 11 -9.88 -3.98 -3.81
N ALA A 12 -9.30 -5.14 -3.51
CA ALA A 12 -8.23 -5.27 -2.54
C ALA A 12 -6.91 -5.65 -3.22
N TYR A 13 -5.81 -5.09 -2.72
CA TYR A 13 -4.46 -5.37 -3.20
C TYR A 13 -3.55 -5.68 -2.02
N HIS A 14 -2.74 -6.73 -2.19
CA HIS A 14 -1.74 -7.17 -1.24
C HIS A 14 -0.36 -6.82 -1.77
N TYR A 15 0.35 -5.94 -1.08
CA TYR A 15 1.75 -5.61 -1.37
C TYR A 15 2.66 -6.38 -0.41
N PHE A 16 3.60 -7.13 -0.98
CA PHE A 16 4.50 -8.02 -0.24
C PHE A 16 5.87 -7.36 -0.01
N ASP A 17 6.59 -7.88 1.00
CA ASP A 17 7.95 -7.44 1.35
C ASP A 17 8.05 -5.94 1.67
N VAL A 18 6.95 -5.34 2.14
CA VAL A 18 6.91 -3.92 2.50
C VAL A 18 7.63 -3.73 3.86
N PRO A 19 8.58 -2.79 3.96
CA PRO A 19 9.26 -2.47 5.21
C PRO A 19 8.28 -1.95 6.27
N PRO A 20 8.48 -2.28 7.56
CA PRO A 20 7.61 -1.81 8.65
C PRO A 20 7.46 -0.28 8.70
N GLN A 21 8.56 0.44 8.50
CA GLN A 21 8.58 1.90 8.51
C GLN A 21 7.65 2.48 7.42
N LEU A 22 7.64 1.87 6.23
CA LEU A 22 6.77 2.30 5.13
C LEU A 22 5.29 2.06 5.46
N VAL A 23 4.97 1.00 6.19
CA VAL A 23 3.60 0.73 6.65
C VAL A 23 3.15 1.79 7.66
N ASP A 24 4.03 2.19 8.58
CA ASP A 24 3.72 3.21 9.57
C ASP A 24 3.62 4.60 8.92
N GLU A 25 4.50 4.93 7.97
CA GLU A 25 4.39 6.12 7.12
C GLU A 25 3.08 6.12 6.32
N PHE A 26 2.71 4.97 5.73
CA PHE A 26 1.46 4.83 5.00
C PHE A 26 0.26 5.09 5.90
N LYS A 27 0.25 4.57 7.13
CA LYS A 27 -0.79 4.82 8.13
C LYS A 27 -0.85 6.27 8.59
N ALA A 28 0.29 6.97 8.64
CA ALA A 28 0.36 8.38 9.03
C ALA A 28 0.09 9.37 7.88
N ALA A 29 0.22 8.94 6.62
CA ALA A 29 0.11 9.82 5.45
C ALA A 29 -1.25 10.53 5.35
N GLU A 30 -1.23 11.83 5.04
CA GLU A 30 -2.44 12.65 4.87
C GLU A 30 -3.32 12.15 3.71
N SER A 31 -2.69 11.74 2.60
CA SER A 31 -3.35 11.10 1.48
C SER A 31 -2.77 9.72 1.20
N LYS A 32 -3.55 8.68 1.52
CA LYS A 32 -3.19 7.27 1.25
C LYS A 32 -2.99 7.01 -0.25
N GLY A 33 -3.83 7.61 -1.09
CA GLY A 33 -3.77 7.43 -2.54
C GLY A 33 -2.49 7.99 -3.15
N VAL A 34 -2.12 9.22 -2.77
CA VAL A 34 -0.88 9.86 -3.25
C VAL A 34 0.34 9.09 -2.76
N PHE A 35 0.40 8.75 -1.46
CA PHE A 35 1.50 7.96 -0.92
C PHE A 35 1.63 6.61 -1.63
N LEU A 36 0.51 5.91 -1.85
CA LEU A 36 0.53 4.64 -2.57
C LEU A 36 1.13 4.79 -3.97
N ALA A 37 0.73 5.83 -4.70
CA ALA A 37 1.19 6.08 -6.06
C ALA A 37 2.70 6.40 -6.12
N GLU A 38 3.21 7.17 -5.16
CA GLU A 38 4.61 7.64 -5.15
C GLU A 38 5.60 6.67 -4.50
N ARG A 39 5.17 5.91 -3.49
CA ARG A 39 6.07 5.16 -2.60
C ARG A 39 5.90 3.65 -2.69
N VAL A 40 4.74 3.15 -3.14
CA VAL A 40 4.40 1.72 -3.07
C VAL A 40 4.17 1.12 -4.45
N LYS A 41 3.34 1.75 -5.27
CA LYS A 41 2.91 1.24 -6.57
C LYS A 41 4.10 1.14 -7.52
N GLY A 42 4.33 -0.04 -8.08
CA GLY A 42 5.46 -0.30 -8.97
C GLY A 42 6.79 -0.57 -8.25
N HIS A 43 6.87 -0.33 -6.93
CA HIS A 43 8.07 -0.58 -6.11
C HIS A 43 8.04 -1.94 -5.41
N TYR A 44 6.85 -2.47 -5.14
CA TYR A 44 6.66 -3.74 -4.45
C TYR A 44 5.85 -4.72 -5.29
N ARG A 45 6.15 -6.01 -5.11
CA ARG A 45 5.35 -7.09 -5.69
C ARG A 45 3.96 -7.05 -5.07
N TYR A 46 2.94 -7.21 -5.90
CA TYR A 46 1.57 -7.19 -5.43
C TYR A 46 0.68 -8.23 -6.12
N SER A 47 -0.37 -8.64 -5.42
CA SER A 47 -1.48 -9.41 -5.98
C SER A 47 -2.79 -8.66 -5.76
N LYS A 48 -3.71 -8.77 -6.72
CA LYS A 48 -5.11 -8.42 -6.50
C LYS A 48 -5.80 -9.58 -5.78
N VAL A 49 -6.73 -9.27 -4.89
CA VAL A 49 -7.56 -10.22 -4.13
C VAL A 49 -9.03 -9.97 -4.45
#